data_AF-A0A925IKV9-F1
#
_entry.id   AF-A0A925IKV9-F1
#
_cell.length_a   1.000
_cell.length_b   1.000
_cell.length_c   1.000
_cell.angle_alpha   90.00
_cell.angle_beta   90.00
_cell.angle_gamma   90.00
#
_symmetry.space_group_name_H-M   'P 1'
#
loop_
_entity.id
_entity.type
_entity.pdbx_description
1 polymer ?
#
loop_
_entity_poly.entity_id
_entity_poly.type
_entity_poly.pdbx_seq_one_letter_code
_entity_poly.pdbx_strand_id
1 'polypeptide(L)'
;MFIIMYHSLLIGASLFAPIPFLDEKLAAYLWKRMISELAKKHQRTLSDEQLTTLSYQYKFILSNGCLLVVKRIFKQIAQELIFFLEWGKALDMATDAYYSGYLVNELFAHEKFDSAKTNHYAVALQNAKKGLNKKLMRRVMKGTFQSSWGVVVSIVKWLTGIVTDYIKDLRKRGFKRKSDPAFEKNMGGFFEANKAKLDSLVGQLKSNFDEGLGQIPTQHFDELKNKMFDELKLHEETTSEVK
;
A
#
# COMPACT_ATOMS: atom_id res chain seq x y z
N MET A 1 -5.92 3.56 13.26
CA MET A 1 -5.51 2.18 12.97
C MET A 1 -6.24 1.58 11.76
N PHE A 2 -7.57 1.53 11.74
CA PHE A 2 -8.33 0.78 10.73
C PHE A 2 -8.00 1.14 9.26
N ILE A 3 -7.89 2.44 8.92
CA ILE A 3 -7.53 2.88 7.55
C ILE A 3 -6.18 2.27 7.09
N ILE A 4 -5.18 2.24 7.98
CA ILE A 4 -3.85 1.72 7.68
C ILE A 4 -3.92 0.21 7.45
N MET A 5 -4.55 -0.52 8.37
CA MET A 5 -4.76 -1.96 8.23
C MET A 5 -5.49 -2.26 6.92
N TYR A 6 -6.64 -1.64 6.70
CA TYR A 6 -7.49 -1.84 5.53
C TYR A 6 -6.71 -1.70 4.24
N HIS A 7 -6.01 -0.58 4.05
CA HIS A 7 -5.25 -0.36 2.83
C HIS A 7 -4.03 -1.29 2.73
N SER A 8 -3.36 -1.60 3.85
CA SER A 8 -2.19 -2.50 3.83
C SER A 8 -2.56 -3.90 3.36
N LEU A 9 -3.70 -4.42 3.83
CA LEU A 9 -4.23 -5.72 3.40
C LEU A 9 -4.57 -5.71 1.90
N LEU A 10 -5.22 -4.65 1.41
CA LEU A 10 -5.57 -4.51 -0.01
C LEU A 10 -4.33 -4.34 -0.90
N ILE A 11 -3.35 -3.56 -0.46
CA ILE A 11 -2.10 -3.36 -1.18
C ILE A 11 -1.36 -4.70 -1.28
N GLY A 12 -1.24 -5.46 -0.18
CA GLY A 12 -0.69 -6.82 -0.25
C GLY A 12 -1.49 -7.75 -1.17
N ALA A 13 -2.83 -7.73 -1.07
CA ALA A 13 -3.71 -8.57 -1.88
C ALA A 13 -3.67 -8.22 -3.38
N SER A 14 -3.29 -6.98 -3.73
CA SER A 14 -3.19 -6.52 -5.11
C SER A 14 -2.16 -7.29 -5.93
N LEU A 15 -1.14 -7.87 -5.29
CA LEU A 15 -0.15 -8.72 -5.96
C LEU A 15 -0.74 -10.03 -6.49
N PHE A 16 -1.86 -10.51 -5.94
CA PHE A 16 -2.53 -11.70 -6.45
C PHE A 16 -3.48 -11.40 -7.61
N ALA A 17 -3.61 -10.13 -8.03
CA ALA A 17 -4.37 -9.80 -9.22
C ALA A 17 -3.65 -10.39 -10.45
N PRO A 18 -4.29 -11.25 -11.25
CA PRO A 18 -3.62 -12.10 -12.24
C PRO A 18 -3.16 -11.36 -13.51
N ILE A 19 -2.95 -10.04 -13.43
CA ILE A 19 -2.68 -9.17 -14.57
C ILE A 19 -1.37 -8.41 -14.35
N PRO A 20 -0.30 -8.74 -15.10
CA PRO A 20 0.97 -8.03 -14.98
C PRO A 20 0.81 -6.55 -15.26
N PHE A 21 1.59 -5.72 -14.56
CA PHE A 21 1.63 -4.25 -14.65
C PHE A 21 0.44 -3.53 -14.04
N LEU A 22 -0.69 -4.22 -13.88
CA LEU A 22 -1.89 -3.63 -13.29
C LEU A 22 -1.90 -3.81 -11.77
N ASP A 23 -1.22 -4.83 -11.26
CA ASP A 23 -0.85 -5.00 -9.85
C ASP A 23 -0.10 -3.77 -9.32
N GLU A 24 0.93 -3.30 -10.02
CA GLU A 24 1.69 -2.11 -9.64
C GLU A 24 0.82 -0.84 -9.62
N LYS A 25 -0.04 -0.67 -10.63
CA LYS A 25 -0.96 0.47 -10.71
C LYS A 25 -2.02 0.45 -9.63
N LEU A 26 -2.57 -0.73 -9.37
CA LEU A 26 -3.56 -0.95 -8.32
C LEU A 26 -2.95 -0.68 -6.95
N ALA A 27 -1.75 -1.19 -6.68
CA ALA A 27 -1.01 -0.89 -5.46
C ALA A 27 -0.78 0.62 -5.33
N ALA A 28 -0.26 1.29 -6.37
CA ALA A 28 -0.03 2.74 -6.35
C ALA A 28 -1.32 3.54 -6.10
N TYR A 29 -2.43 3.16 -6.74
CA TYR A 29 -3.74 3.76 -6.48
C TYR A 29 -4.17 3.57 -5.03
N LEU A 30 -4.05 2.36 -4.49
CA LEU A 30 -4.40 2.05 -3.09
C LEU A 30 -3.51 2.81 -2.09
N TRP A 31 -2.23 2.99 -2.40
CA TRP A 31 -1.31 3.81 -1.63
C TRP A 31 -1.72 5.29 -1.61
N LYS A 32 -1.97 5.88 -2.78
CA LYS A 32 -2.44 7.26 -2.91
C LYS A 32 -3.76 7.46 -2.14
N ARG A 33 -4.68 6.49 -2.24
CA ARG A 33 -5.95 6.50 -1.52
C ARG A 33 -5.74 6.42 0.00
N MET A 34 -4.86 5.53 0.49
CA MET A 34 -4.53 5.43 1.92
C MET A 34 -4.04 6.78 2.46
N ILE A 35 -3.09 7.42 1.77
CA ILE A 35 -2.52 8.69 2.19
C ILE A 35 -3.57 9.80 2.15
N SER A 36 -4.42 9.83 1.11
CA SER A 36 -5.52 10.79 1.01
C SER A 36 -6.52 10.65 2.15
N GLU A 37 -6.92 9.42 2.51
CA GLU A 37 -7.84 9.18 3.63
C GLU A 37 -7.20 9.52 4.98
N LEU A 38 -5.91 9.24 5.16
CA LEU A 38 -5.16 9.65 6.36
C LEU A 38 -5.06 11.17 6.48
N ALA A 39 -4.77 11.88 5.38
CA ALA A 39 -4.70 13.33 5.36
C ALA A 39 -6.06 13.95 5.74
N LYS A 40 -7.15 13.45 5.13
CA LYS A 40 -8.53 13.86 5.45
C LYS A 40 -8.88 13.63 6.92
N LYS A 41 -8.50 12.49 7.48
CA LYS A 41 -8.73 12.17 8.90
C LYS A 41 -8.08 13.21 9.83
N HIS A 42 -6.93 13.75 9.45
CA HIS A 42 -6.20 14.78 10.20
C HIS A 42 -6.47 16.20 9.70
N GLN A 43 -7.52 16.39 8.89
CA GLN A 43 -7.92 17.69 8.32
C GLN A 43 -6.78 18.38 7.55
N ARG A 44 -5.89 17.60 6.93
CA ARG A 44 -4.80 18.10 6.08
C ARG A 44 -5.23 18.07 4.62
N THR A 45 -5.03 19.19 3.92
CA THR A 45 -5.25 19.29 2.47
C THR A 45 -3.94 19.02 1.74
N LEU A 46 -3.96 18.06 0.82
CA LEU A 46 -2.82 17.74 -0.04
C LEU A 46 -3.23 17.86 -1.50
N SER A 47 -2.33 18.40 -2.33
CA SER A 47 -2.46 18.36 -3.78
C SER A 47 -2.21 16.94 -4.31
N ASP A 48 -2.65 16.67 -5.53
CA ASP A 48 -2.40 15.38 -6.18
C ASP A 48 -0.91 15.08 -6.36
N GLU A 49 -0.10 16.13 -6.58
CA GLU A 49 1.36 16.01 -6.64
C GLU A 49 1.95 15.62 -5.28
N GLN A 50 1.49 16.24 -4.19
CA GLN A 50 1.94 15.90 -2.83
C GLN A 50 1.53 14.47 -2.43
N LEU A 51 0.30 14.08 -2.76
CA LEU A 51 -0.17 12.69 -2.58
C LEU A 51 0.71 11.72 -3.37
N THR A 52 1.03 12.08 -4.61
CA THR A 52 1.91 11.28 -5.46
C THR A 52 3.28 11.16 -4.83
N THR A 53 3.93 12.25 -4.42
CA THR A 53 5.25 12.25 -3.76
C THR A 53 5.27 11.36 -2.51
N LEU A 54 4.27 11.46 -1.64
CA LEU A 54 4.20 10.62 -0.45
C LEU A 54 3.94 9.15 -0.79
N SER A 55 3.21 8.85 -1.88
CA SER A 55 2.97 7.48 -2.35
C SER A 55 4.14 6.88 -3.16
N TYR A 56 4.94 7.72 -3.84
CA TYR A 56 5.94 7.32 -4.83
C TYR A 56 7.20 6.71 -4.20
N GLN A 57 7.42 6.89 -2.89
CA GLN A 57 8.50 6.27 -2.12
C GLN A 57 8.59 4.75 -2.28
N TYR A 58 7.55 4.10 -2.81
CA TYR A 58 7.47 2.65 -2.93
C TYR A 58 7.90 2.07 -4.29
N LYS A 59 8.31 2.91 -5.25
CA LYS A 59 8.54 2.47 -6.65
C LYS A 59 9.80 1.60 -6.89
N PHE A 60 10.54 1.18 -5.87
CA PHE A 60 11.89 0.61 -6.04
C PHE A 60 12.06 -0.91 -5.80
N ILE A 61 11.01 -1.71 -5.58
CA ILE A 61 11.20 -3.14 -5.25
C ILE A 61 10.51 -4.12 -6.22
N LEU A 62 9.54 -3.69 -7.05
CA LEU A 62 8.84 -4.61 -7.97
C LEU A 62 9.52 -4.78 -9.33
N SER A 63 10.39 -3.85 -9.75
CA SER A 63 10.92 -3.83 -11.11
C SER A 63 12.21 -4.63 -11.35
N ASN A 64 12.73 -5.37 -10.35
CA ASN A 64 13.83 -6.30 -10.60
C ASN A 64 13.31 -7.59 -11.25
N GLY A 65 13.12 -7.50 -12.57
CA GLY A 65 13.69 -8.44 -13.53
C GLY A 65 13.07 -9.85 -13.65
N CYS A 66 12.67 -10.15 -14.89
CA CYS A 66 12.73 -11.48 -15.50
C CYS A 66 11.53 -12.43 -15.29
N LEU A 67 10.35 -12.14 -15.85
CA LEU A 67 9.31 -13.17 -16.08
C LEU A 67 8.39 -12.89 -17.28
N LEU A 68 8.83 -12.09 -18.27
CA LEU A 68 8.02 -11.77 -19.45
C LEU A 68 8.04 -12.87 -20.54
N VAL A 69 8.92 -13.88 -20.45
CA VAL A 69 9.04 -14.92 -21.49
C VAL A 69 8.41 -16.27 -21.11
N VAL A 70 8.18 -16.54 -19.81
CA VAL A 70 7.66 -17.85 -19.34
C VAL A 70 6.11 -17.92 -19.39
N LYS A 71 5.46 -16.77 -19.59
CA LYS A 71 4.02 -16.54 -19.34
C LYS A 71 3.06 -17.25 -20.31
N ARG A 72 3.55 -17.88 -21.39
CA ARG A 72 2.70 -18.59 -22.36
C ARG A 72 2.64 -20.10 -22.16
N ILE A 73 3.58 -20.70 -21.43
CA ILE A 73 3.71 -22.17 -21.31
C ILE A 73 3.23 -22.70 -19.94
N PHE A 74 3.25 -21.87 -18.89
CA PHE A 74 3.04 -22.31 -17.50
C PHE A 74 1.61 -22.10 -16.94
N LYS A 75 0.60 -22.07 -17.81
CA LYS A 75 -0.75 -21.55 -17.52
C LYS A 75 -1.55 -22.30 -16.44
N GLN A 76 -1.15 -23.50 -16.03
CA GLN A 76 -1.85 -24.28 -15.00
C GLN A 76 -0.96 -24.66 -13.81
N ILE A 77 0.27 -25.13 -14.03
CA ILE A 77 1.15 -25.61 -12.96
C ILE A 77 1.85 -24.46 -12.20
N ALA A 78 2.14 -23.34 -12.86
CA ALA A 78 2.75 -22.21 -12.17
C ALA A 78 1.75 -21.39 -11.36
N GLN A 79 0.44 -21.54 -11.52
CA GLN A 79 -0.52 -20.75 -10.74
C GLN A 79 -0.41 -21.05 -9.25
N GLU A 80 -0.17 -22.30 -8.85
CA GLU A 80 0.00 -22.66 -7.43
C GLU A 80 1.40 -22.29 -6.89
N LEU A 81 2.45 -22.48 -7.70
CA LEU A 81 3.84 -22.18 -7.33
C LEU A 81 4.17 -20.67 -7.31
N ILE A 82 3.68 -19.93 -8.30
CA ILE A 82 3.78 -18.45 -8.35
C ILE A 82 3.03 -17.87 -7.16
N PHE A 83 1.86 -18.41 -6.84
CA PHE A 83 1.06 -17.93 -5.74
C PHE A 83 1.76 -18.08 -4.38
N PHE A 84 2.54 -19.14 -4.16
CA PHE A 84 3.37 -19.28 -2.96
C PHE A 84 4.56 -18.29 -2.93
N LEU A 85 5.22 -18.03 -4.06
CA LEU A 85 6.30 -17.04 -4.15
C LEU A 85 5.77 -15.60 -4.00
N GLU A 86 4.63 -15.32 -4.61
CA GLU A 86 3.91 -14.05 -4.50
C GLU A 86 3.34 -13.87 -3.09
N TRP A 87 3.05 -14.95 -2.34
CA TRP A 87 2.65 -14.87 -0.94
C TRP A 87 3.68 -14.14 -0.09
N GLY A 88 4.96 -14.51 -0.20
CA GLY A 88 6.04 -13.83 0.51
C GLY A 88 6.11 -12.34 0.17
N LYS A 89 5.99 -12.01 -1.12
CA LYS A 89 6.01 -10.62 -1.62
C LYS A 89 4.77 -9.83 -1.18
N ALA A 90 3.59 -10.44 -1.18
CA ALA A 90 2.34 -9.85 -0.71
C ALA A 90 2.42 -9.50 0.77
N LEU A 91 2.98 -10.40 1.58
CA LEU A 91 3.22 -10.14 3.00
C LEU A 91 4.24 -9.03 3.23
N ASP A 92 5.34 -9.01 2.47
CA ASP A 92 6.33 -7.94 2.55
C ASP A 92 5.76 -6.59 2.14
N MET A 93 4.93 -6.58 1.09
CA MET A 93 4.25 -5.40 0.60
C MET A 93 3.20 -4.88 1.58
N ALA A 94 2.36 -5.77 2.14
CA ALA A 94 1.39 -5.40 3.17
C ALA A 94 2.09 -4.87 4.43
N THR A 95 3.18 -5.52 4.84
CA THR A 95 3.99 -5.11 5.99
C THR A 95 4.56 -3.71 5.80
N ASP A 96 5.11 -3.45 4.62
CA ASP A 96 5.67 -2.14 4.32
C ASP A 96 4.60 -1.05 4.18
N ALA A 97 3.46 -1.39 3.57
CA ALA A 97 2.27 -0.56 3.54
C ALA A 97 1.81 -0.15 4.93
N TYR A 98 1.81 -1.09 5.87
CA TYR A 98 1.40 -0.81 7.24
C TYR A 98 2.35 0.17 7.93
N TYR A 99 3.66 -0.08 7.89
CA TYR A 99 4.63 0.82 8.53
C TYR A 99 4.61 2.22 7.93
N SER A 100 4.45 2.31 6.62
CA SER A 100 4.41 3.61 5.95
C SER A 100 3.12 4.35 6.26
N GLY A 101 1.97 3.66 6.26
CA GLY A 101 0.70 4.25 6.69
C GLY A 101 0.73 4.68 8.16
N TYR A 102 1.40 3.93 9.03
CA TYR A 102 1.63 4.30 10.41
C TYR A 102 2.46 5.59 10.52
N LEU A 103 3.63 5.63 9.88
CA LEU A 103 4.49 6.81 9.90
C LEU A 103 3.81 8.05 9.31
N VAL A 104 3.08 7.90 8.18
CA VAL A 104 2.30 8.99 7.58
C VAL A 104 1.19 9.46 8.51
N ASN A 105 0.53 8.55 9.24
CA ASN A 105 -0.46 8.93 10.24
C ASN A 105 0.16 9.74 11.38
N GLU A 106 1.33 9.35 11.88
CA GLU A 106 2.06 10.11 12.91
C GLU A 106 2.56 11.46 12.38
N LEU A 107 3.02 11.51 11.14
CA LEU A 107 3.45 12.73 10.47
C LEU A 107 2.28 13.74 10.35
N PHE A 108 1.09 13.29 9.94
CA PHE A 108 -0.08 14.19 9.83
C PHE A 108 -0.64 14.61 11.19
N ALA A 109 -0.49 13.76 12.22
CA ALA A 109 -0.84 14.09 13.59
C ALA A 109 0.10 15.14 14.20
N HIS A 110 1.31 15.30 13.65
CA HIS A 110 2.25 16.30 14.11
C HIS A 110 1.75 17.72 13.80
N GLU A 111 1.77 18.60 14.80
CA GLU A 111 1.22 19.96 14.69
C GLU A 111 1.93 20.78 13.61
N LYS A 112 3.27 20.66 13.51
CA LYS A 112 4.12 21.39 12.56
C LYS A 112 4.11 20.81 11.15
N PHE A 113 3.15 19.94 10.81
CA PHE A 113 3.05 19.42 9.45
C PHE A 113 2.81 20.56 8.45
N ASP A 114 3.70 20.69 7.48
CA ASP A 114 3.63 21.65 6.38
C ASP A 114 3.63 20.94 5.02
N SER A 115 2.52 21.07 4.30
CA SER A 115 2.37 20.47 2.97
C SER A 115 3.45 20.95 1.97
N ALA A 116 4.03 22.14 2.14
CA ALA A 116 5.10 22.62 1.28
C ALA A 116 6.39 21.79 1.40
N LYS A 117 6.61 21.14 2.55
CA LYS A 117 7.79 20.30 2.83
C LYS A 117 7.58 18.82 2.49
N THR A 118 6.57 18.49 1.68
CA THR A 118 6.21 17.09 1.36
C THR A 118 7.38 16.25 0.82
N ASN A 119 8.28 16.85 0.02
CA ASN A 119 9.48 16.15 -0.48
C ASN A 119 10.44 15.76 0.66
N HIS A 120 10.65 16.63 1.65
CA HIS A 120 11.53 16.36 2.80
C HIS A 120 10.92 15.27 3.67
N TYR A 121 9.61 15.34 3.90
CA TYR A 121 8.88 14.30 4.60
C TYR A 121 9.02 12.96 3.90
N ALA A 122 9.00 12.96 2.57
CA ALA A 122 9.13 11.72 1.83
C ALA A 122 10.49 11.03 2.03
N VAL A 123 11.57 11.82 2.05
CA VAL A 123 12.92 11.30 2.32
C VAL A 123 13.03 10.81 3.77
N ALA A 124 12.54 11.59 4.74
CA ALA A 124 12.58 11.23 6.15
C ALA A 124 11.80 9.94 6.45
N LEU A 125 10.60 9.78 5.88
CA LEU A 125 9.80 8.55 5.98
C LEU A 125 10.57 7.33 5.43
N GLN A 126 11.24 7.49 4.29
CA GLN A 126 12.02 6.42 3.68
C GLN A 126 13.24 6.05 4.54
N ASN A 127 13.96 7.04 5.09
CA ASN A 127 15.11 6.82 5.95
C ASN A 127 14.72 6.18 7.29
N ALA A 128 13.62 6.63 7.90
CA ALA A 128 13.11 6.07 9.14
C ALA A 128 12.87 4.56 9.04
N LYS A 129 12.40 4.09 7.87
CA LYS A 129 12.16 2.67 7.59
C LYS A 129 13.43 1.86 7.33
N LYS A 130 14.58 2.49 7.01
CA LYS A 130 15.83 1.76 6.75
C LYS A 130 16.25 1.01 8.02
N GLY A 131 16.56 -0.29 7.89
CA GLY A 131 16.96 -1.14 9.01
C GLY A 131 15.82 -1.57 9.94
N LEU A 132 14.55 -1.25 9.62
CA LEU A 132 13.43 -1.66 10.44
C LEU A 132 13.26 -3.20 10.46
N ASN A 133 13.04 -3.75 11.65
CA ASN A 133 12.71 -5.16 11.81
C ASN A 133 11.30 -5.48 11.28
N LYS A 134 11.22 -5.86 10.00
CA LYS A 134 9.95 -6.23 9.35
C LYS A 134 9.38 -7.55 9.86
N LYS A 135 10.16 -8.38 10.58
CA LYS A 135 9.74 -9.75 10.97
C LYS A 135 8.49 -9.74 11.87
N LEU A 136 8.37 -8.76 12.76
CA LEU A 136 7.24 -8.66 13.71
C LEU A 136 5.93 -8.45 12.97
N MET A 137 5.81 -7.35 12.23
CA MET A 137 4.61 -7.07 11.44
C MET A 137 4.37 -8.10 10.34
N ARG A 138 5.42 -8.65 9.71
CA ARG A 138 5.26 -9.74 8.74
C ARG A 138 4.62 -10.98 9.37
N ARG A 139 4.92 -11.29 10.63
CA ARG A 139 4.26 -12.39 11.36
C ARG A 139 2.79 -12.09 11.59
N VAL A 140 2.44 -10.86 11.96
CA VAL A 140 1.04 -10.42 12.13
C VAL A 140 0.27 -10.51 10.82
N MET A 141 0.85 -9.99 9.73
CA MET A 141 0.26 -10.09 8.39
C MET A 141 0.10 -11.55 7.96
N LYS A 142 1.13 -12.38 8.17
CA LYS A 142 1.07 -13.81 7.87
C LYS A 142 -0.05 -14.51 8.65
N GLY A 143 -0.13 -14.27 9.96
CA GLY A 143 -1.17 -14.83 10.82
C GLY A 143 -2.56 -14.43 10.36
N THR A 144 -2.78 -13.14 10.12
CA THR A 144 -4.06 -12.57 9.64
C THR A 144 -4.48 -13.19 8.32
N PHE A 145 -3.56 -13.28 7.36
CA PHE A 145 -3.84 -13.83 6.04
C PHE A 145 -4.08 -15.35 6.08
N GLN A 146 -3.33 -16.10 6.90
CA GLN A 146 -3.48 -17.55 7.03
C GLN A 146 -4.76 -17.93 7.77
N SER A 147 -5.08 -17.25 8.88
CA SER A 147 -6.30 -17.52 9.65
C SER A 147 -7.56 -17.19 8.86
N SER A 148 -7.46 -16.27 7.90
CA SER A 148 -8.60 -15.72 7.17
C SER A 148 -8.47 -15.95 5.66
N TRP A 149 -7.89 -17.09 5.28
CA TRP A 149 -7.58 -17.43 3.90
C TRP A 149 -8.77 -17.25 2.94
N GLY A 150 -9.95 -17.72 3.32
CA GLY A 150 -11.17 -17.60 2.51
C GLY A 150 -11.57 -16.15 2.24
N VAL A 151 -11.34 -15.25 3.20
CA VAL A 151 -11.59 -13.81 3.05
C VAL A 151 -10.55 -13.19 2.11
N VAL A 152 -9.27 -13.54 2.25
CA VAL A 152 -8.20 -13.08 1.34
C VAL A 152 -8.50 -13.51 -0.10
N VAL A 153 -8.86 -14.78 -0.33
CA VAL A 153 -9.27 -15.28 -1.65
C VAL A 153 -10.48 -14.50 -2.19
N SER A 154 -11.43 -14.14 -1.33
CA SER A 154 -12.59 -13.33 -1.73
C SER A 154 -12.20 -11.91 -2.14
N ILE A 155 -11.27 -11.27 -1.42
CA ILE A 155 -10.70 -9.96 -1.77
C ILE A 155 -9.94 -10.05 -3.09
N VAL A 156 -9.12 -11.09 -3.30
CA VAL A 156 -8.36 -11.28 -4.54
C VAL A 156 -9.28 -11.51 -5.74
N LYS A 157 -10.29 -12.38 -5.60
CA LYS A 157 -11.32 -12.58 -6.64
C LYS A 157 -12.04 -11.28 -6.96
N TRP A 158 -12.36 -10.49 -5.93
CA TRP A 158 -12.97 -9.19 -6.10
C TRP A 158 -12.06 -8.22 -6.86
N LEU A 159 -10.80 -8.04 -6.46
CA LEU A 159 -9.80 -7.22 -7.15
C LEU A 159 -9.59 -7.66 -8.61
N THR A 160 -9.57 -8.97 -8.85
CA THR A 160 -9.48 -9.56 -10.19
C THR A 160 -10.67 -9.15 -11.05
N GLY A 161 -11.89 -9.15 -10.48
CA GLY A 161 -13.10 -8.67 -11.18
C GLY A 161 -12.93 -7.24 -11.71
N ILE A 162 -12.50 -6.32 -10.85
CA ILE A 162 -12.23 -4.90 -11.19
C ILE A 162 -11.31 -4.80 -12.39
N VAL A 163 -10.21 -5.53 -12.27
CA VAL A 163 -9.11 -5.54 -13.22
C VAL A 163 -9.59 -6.09 -14.57
N THR A 164 -10.37 -7.17 -14.57
CA THR A 164 -10.91 -7.75 -15.81
C THR A 164 -11.92 -6.83 -16.50
N ASP A 165 -12.77 -6.13 -15.75
CA ASP A 165 -13.74 -5.20 -16.32
C ASP A 165 -13.07 -3.95 -16.88
N TYR A 166 -12.04 -3.44 -16.20
CA TYR A 166 -11.19 -2.38 -16.72
C TYR A 166 -10.52 -2.76 -18.05
N ILE A 167 -9.98 -3.99 -18.17
CA ILE A 167 -9.40 -4.46 -19.44
C ILE A 167 -10.44 -4.58 -20.55
N LYS A 168 -11.65 -5.07 -20.23
CA LYS A 168 -12.73 -5.16 -21.23
C LYS A 168 -13.09 -3.76 -21.76
N ASP A 169 -13.16 -2.76 -20.89
CA ASP A 169 -13.44 -1.37 -21.28
C ASP A 169 -12.31 -0.78 -22.12
N LEU A 170 -11.04 -1.00 -21.74
CA LEU A 170 -9.88 -0.60 -22.54
C LEU A 170 -9.88 -1.23 -23.95
N ARG A 171 -10.22 -2.52 -24.05
CA ARG A 171 -10.30 -3.22 -25.33
C ARG A 171 -11.38 -2.63 -26.24
N LYS A 172 -12.52 -2.23 -25.68
CA LYS A 172 -13.62 -1.59 -26.43
C LYS A 172 -13.26 -0.20 -26.96
N ARG A 173 -12.47 0.58 -26.22
CA ARG A 173 -12.10 1.96 -26.58
C ARG A 173 -10.94 2.05 -27.59
N GLY A 174 -10.39 0.90 -28.00
CA GLY A 174 -9.13 0.82 -28.72
C GLY A 174 -7.98 1.16 -27.77
N PHE A 175 -6.87 0.42 -27.84
CA PHE A 175 -5.67 0.54 -26.99
C PHE A 175 -4.91 1.88 -27.12
N LYS A 176 -5.61 3.01 -27.32
CA LYS A 176 -5.01 4.34 -27.24
C LYS A 176 -4.61 4.57 -25.78
N ARG A 177 -3.29 4.56 -25.54
CA ARG A 177 -2.63 4.95 -24.28
C ARG A 177 -2.96 6.40 -23.92
N LYS A 178 -4.19 6.68 -23.49
CA LYS A 178 -4.54 7.97 -22.87
C LYS A 178 -4.63 7.76 -21.36
N SER A 179 -3.51 8.12 -20.72
CA SER A 179 -3.27 8.62 -19.35
C SER A 179 -3.96 7.97 -18.13
N ASP A 180 -3.20 7.94 -17.02
CA ASP A 180 -3.59 7.55 -15.65
C ASP A 180 -4.95 8.05 -15.11
N PRO A 181 -5.42 9.28 -15.38
CA PRO A 181 -6.66 9.80 -14.77
C PRO A 181 -7.92 8.99 -15.11
N ALA A 182 -7.97 8.31 -16.26
CA ALA A 182 -9.10 7.44 -16.58
C ALA A 182 -9.11 6.17 -15.71
N PHE A 183 -7.93 5.62 -15.41
CA PHE A 183 -7.80 4.49 -14.50
C PHE A 183 -8.19 4.89 -13.08
N GLU A 184 -7.61 5.98 -12.55
CA GLU A 184 -7.93 6.45 -11.19
C GLU A 184 -9.43 6.77 -11.02
N LYS A 185 -10.06 7.43 -12.00
CA LYS A 185 -11.49 7.72 -11.97
C LYS A 185 -12.36 6.46 -11.99
N ASN A 186 -12.04 5.51 -12.86
CA ASN A 186 -12.77 4.24 -12.95
C ASN A 186 -12.61 3.42 -11.67
N MET A 187 -11.39 3.36 -11.13
CA MET A 187 -11.09 2.69 -9.86
C MET A 187 -11.81 3.35 -8.69
N GLY A 188 -11.84 4.69 -8.64
CA GLY A 188 -12.58 5.46 -7.66
C GLY A 188 -14.07 5.09 -7.63
N GLY A 189 -14.74 5.19 -8.78
CA GLY A 189 -16.16 4.84 -8.90
C GLY A 189 -16.46 3.39 -8.51
N PHE A 190 -15.59 2.45 -8.89
CA PHE A 190 -15.76 1.05 -8.55
C PHE A 190 -15.61 0.79 -7.04
N PHE A 191 -14.59 1.38 -6.41
CA PHE A 191 -14.34 1.24 -4.97
C PHE A 191 -15.50 1.80 -4.16
N GLU A 192 -16.03 2.99 -4.52
CA GLU A 192 -17.20 3.55 -3.85
C GLU A 192 -18.43 2.67 -4.01
N ALA A 193 -18.70 2.14 -5.21
CA ALA A 193 -19.85 1.27 -5.47
C ALA A 193 -19.79 -0.05 -4.68
N ASN A 194 -18.59 -0.50 -4.28
CA ASN A 194 -18.38 -1.78 -3.61
C ASN A 194 -17.86 -1.64 -2.17
N LYS A 195 -17.79 -0.41 -1.65
CA LYS A 195 -17.17 -0.09 -0.37
C LYS A 195 -17.74 -0.93 0.76
N ALA A 196 -19.07 -1.03 0.87
CA ALA A 196 -19.74 -1.78 1.93
C ALA A 196 -19.36 -3.27 1.95
N LYS A 197 -19.24 -3.90 0.78
CA LYS A 197 -18.81 -5.31 0.67
C LYS A 197 -17.36 -5.46 1.11
N LEU A 198 -16.51 -4.52 0.71
CA LEU A 198 -15.09 -4.55 1.06
C LEU A 198 -14.86 -4.29 2.55
N ASP A 199 -15.57 -3.33 3.13
CA ASP A 199 -15.57 -3.04 4.56
C ASP A 199 -16.02 -4.26 5.36
N SER A 200 -17.02 -5.00 4.89
CA SER A 200 -17.45 -6.25 5.51
C SER A 200 -16.38 -7.33 5.47
N LEU A 201 -15.72 -7.53 4.32
CA LEU A 201 -14.64 -8.51 4.17
C LEU A 201 -13.43 -8.15 5.04
N VAL A 202 -13.00 -6.89 5.01
CA VAL A 202 -11.86 -6.44 5.82
C VAL A 202 -12.22 -6.39 7.31
N GLY A 203 -13.48 -6.13 7.66
CA GLY A 203 -13.98 -6.20 9.04
C GLY A 203 -13.78 -7.58 9.66
N GLN A 204 -13.91 -8.65 8.89
CA GLN A 204 -13.62 -10.03 9.35
C GLN A 204 -12.14 -10.27 9.61
N LEU A 205 -11.24 -9.53 8.93
CA LEU A 205 -9.79 -9.60 9.15
C LEU A 205 -9.36 -8.82 10.39
N LYS A 206 -10.17 -7.85 10.83
CA LYS A 206 -9.82 -6.88 11.86
C LYS A 206 -9.49 -7.54 13.20
N SER A 207 -10.29 -8.50 13.66
CA SER A 207 -10.07 -9.13 14.97
C SER A 207 -8.72 -9.85 15.04
N ASN A 208 -8.41 -10.65 14.03
CA ASN A 208 -7.14 -11.40 13.94
C ASN A 208 -5.95 -10.46 13.82
N PHE A 209 -6.13 -9.37 13.07
CA PHE A 209 -5.10 -8.36 12.92
C PHE A 209 -4.84 -7.60 14.21
N ASP A 210 -5.89 -7.16 14.90
CA ASP A 210 -5.79 -6.44 16.18
C ASP A 210 -5.17 -7.32 17.27
N GLU A 211 -5.53 -8.61 17.32
CA GLU A 211 -4.91 -9.59 18.22
C GLU A 211 -3.40 -9.73 17.94
N GLY A 212 -3.02 -9.90 16.68
CA GLY A 212 -1.61 -9.98 16.29
C GLY A 212 -0.84 -8.69 16.57
N LEU A 213 -1.46 -7.53 16.36
CA LEU A 213 -0.87 -6.23 16.71
C LEU A 213 -0.63 -6.10 18.20
N GLY A 214 -1.54 -6.61 19.04
CA GLY A 214 -1.39 -6.59 20.50
C GLY A 214 -0.16 -7.36 21.00
N GLN A 215 0.42 -8.22 20.17
CA GLN A 215 1.65 -8.96 20.48
C GLN A 215 2.94 -8.19 20.10
N ILE A 216 2.83 -7.09 19.36
CA ILE A 216 3.98 -6.25 19.01
C ILE A 216 4.25 -5.29 20.17
N PRO A 217 5.49 -5.24 20.71
CA PRO A 217 5.84 -4.28 21.75
C PRO A 217 5.58 -2.84 21.28
N THR A 218 4.93 -2.03 22.10
CA THR A 218 4.64 -0.62 21.79
C THR A 218 5.92 0.17 21.49
N GLN A 219 7.01 -0.15 22.21
CA GLN A 219 8.34 0.40 22.02
C GLN A 219 8.82 0.34 20.56
N HIS A 220 8.46 -0.71 19.81
CA HIS A 220 8.83 -0.85 18.40
C HIS A 220 8.24 0.29 17.54
N PHE A 221 7.01 0.70 17.83
CA PHE A 221 6.35 1.79 17.11
C PHE A 221 6.81 3.17 17.60
N ASP A 222 7.18 3.29 18.87
CA ASP A 222 7.75 4.51 19.44
C ASP A 222 9.15 4.76 18.87
N GLU A 223 10.02 3.75 18.79
CA GLU A 223 11.33 3.83 18.15
C GLU A 223 11.23 4.27 16.69
N LEU A 224 10.30 3.67 15.95
CA LEU A 224 10.06 4.02 14.55
C LEU A 224 9.59 5.47 14.39
N LYS A 225 8.68 5.92 15.28
CA LYS A 225 8.19 7.30 15.31
C LYS A 225 9.31 8.28 15.65
N ASN A 226 10.10 8.00 16.69
CA ASN A 226 11.20 8.85 17.13
C ASN A 226 12.25 8.99 16.02
N LYS A 227 12.63 7.87 15.40
CA LYS A 227 13.56 7.87 14.26
C LYS A 227 13.06 8.73 13.10
N MET A 228 11.77 8.69 12.78
CA MET A 228 11.20 9.59 11.77
C MET A 228 11.35 11.06 12.15
N PHE A 229 11.06 11.43 13.40
CA PHE A 229 11.20 12.82 13.85
C PHE A 229 12.65 13.30 13.93
N ASP A 230 13.59 12.41 14.24
CA ASP A 230 15.02 12.73 14.22
C ASP A 230 15.51 13.00 12.78
N GLU A 231 15.08 12.18 11.81
CA GLU A 231 15.35 12.43 10.37
C GLU A 231 14.74 13.75 9.89
N LEU A 232 13.54 14.10 10.39
CA LEU A 232 12.90 15.38 10.06
C LEU A 232 13.71 16.58 10.57
N LYS A 233 14.22 16.54 11.81
CA LYS A 233 15.04 17.62 12.37
C LYS A 233 16.34 17.82 11.59
N LEU A 234 17.03 16.72 11.27
CA LEU A 234 18.29 16.76 10.54
C LEU A 234 18.15 17.46 9.16
N HIS A 235 17.02 17.25 8.49
CA HIS A 235 16.70 17.93 7.23
C HIS A 235 16.34 19.42 7.38
N GLU A 236 15.77 19.84 8.52
CA GLU A 236 15.49 21.25 8.80
C GLU A 236 16.76 22.05 9.10
N GLU A 237 17.73 21.43 9.79
CA GLU A 237 19.04 22.03 10.10
C GLU A 237 19.89 22.21 8.84
N THR A 238 20.01 21.18 8.00
CA THR A 238 20.79 21.26 6.74
C THR A 238 20.23 22.26 5.73
N THR A 239 18.92 22.51 5.74
CA THR A 239 18.31 23.52 4.84
C THR A 239 18.58 24.96 5.32
N SER A 240 18.88 25.14 6.61
CA SER A 240 19.10 26.46 7.22
C SER A 240 20.53 26.99 7.02
N GLU A 241 21.51 26.10 6.83
CA GLU A 241 22.92 26.48 6.57
C GLU A 241 23.21 26.88 5.11
N VAL A 242 22.26 26.68 4.19
CA VAL A 242 22.43 26.94 2.75
C VAL A 242 21.77 28.28 2.32
N LYS A 243 21.34 29.11 3.28
CA LYS A 243 20.82 30.45 3.04
C LYS A 243 21.80 31.52 3.49
#